data_AF-A0A017SK99-F1
#
_entry.id   AF-A0A017SK99-F1
#
_cell.length_a   1.000
_cell.length_b   1.000
_cell.length_c   1.000
_cell.angle_alpha   90.00
_cell.angle_beta   90.00
_cell.angle_gamma   90.00
#
_symmetry.space_group_name_H-M   'P 1'
#
loop_
_entity.id
_entity.type
_entity.pdbx_description
1 polymer ?
#
loop_
_entity_poly.entity_id
_entity_poly.type
_entity_poly.pdbx_seq_one_letter_code
_entity_poly.pdbx_strand_id
1 'polypeptide(L)'
;MNDPSGGAPFQAESLKEGNRYVKSLYQCAADGTPSKGMLEDLQRPARPLTSDEEVRARLYERYLHAGGRVLRELLPKLLPRSDRSVFTHGDIAPWNVMVDDQNKITDILGWKFCRLVP
;
A
#
# COMPACT_ATOMS: atom_id res chain seq x y z
N MET A 1 13.55 19.21 27.54
CA MET A 1 13.00 17.98 28.15
C MET A 1 13.33 16.88 27.16
N ASN A 2 14.40 16.13 27.41
CA ASN A 2 14.97 15.18 26.44
C ASN A 2 14.37 13.80 26.71
N ASP A 3 13.72 13.23 25.71
CA ASP A 3 13.31 11.83 25.69
C ASP A 3 14.58 10.95 25.53
N PRO A 4 14.89 10.05 26.50
CA PRO A 4 16.08 9.20 26.44
C PRO A 4 15.83 7.89 25.68
N SER A 5 14.63 7.65 25.15
CA SER A 5 14.36 6.50 24.29
C SER A 5 14.68 6.87 22.84
N GLY A 6 15.93 6.62 22.44
CA GLY A 6 16.36 6.72 21.04
C GLY A 6 15.51 5.79 20.18
N GLY A 7 14.35 6.28 19.73
CA GLY A 7 13.32 5.53 19.04
C GLY A 7 13.94 4.81 17.85
N ALA A 8 14.16 3.51 18.00
CA ALA A 8 14.68 2.69 16.94
C ALA A 8 13.70 2.80 15.76
N PRO A 9 14.14 3.20 14.56
CA PRO A 9 13.28 3.16 13.40
C PRO A 9 12.82 1.72 13.24
N PHE A 10 11.52 1.51 13.00
CA PHE A 10 10.98 0.22 12.62
C PHE A 10 11.72 -0.24 11.35
N GLN A 11 12.76 -1.04 11.53
CA GLN A 11 13.42 -1.72 10.43
C GLN A 11 12.52 -2.89 10.09
N ALA A 12 11.88 -2.84 8.92
CA ALA A 12 11.35 -4.03 8.29
C ALA A 12 12.55 -4.94 8.00
N GLU A 13 12.93 -5.77 8.97
CA GLU A 13 13.98 -6.75 8.83
C GLU A 13 13.60 -7.66 7.67
N SER A 14 14.27 -7.46 6.54
CA SER A 14 14.20 -8.38 5.43
C SER A 14 14.88 -9.67 5.88
N LEU A 15 14.07 -10.65 6.31
CA LEU A 15 14.53 -12.00 6.62
C LEU A 15 15.33 -12.54 5.43
N LYS A 16 16.66 -12.61 5.59
CA LYS A 16 17.57 -13.20 4.61
C LYS A 16 17.67 -14.69 4.86
N GLU A 17 16.81 -15.47 4.21
CA GLU A 17 17.07 -16.89 3.99
C GLU A 17 17.62 -17.08 2.57
N GLY A 18 18.92 -17.39 2.49
CA GLY A 18 19.63 -17.92 1.32
C GLY A 18 19.33 -17.27 -0.05
N ASN A 19 20.06 -16.22 -0.44
CA ASN A 19 20.09 -15.63 -1.80
C ASN A 19 18.74 -15.36 -2.51
N ARG A 20 17.62 -15.47 -1.80
CA ARG A 20 16.28 -15.10 -2.25
C ARG A 20 15.85 -13.90 -1.43
N TYR A 21 15.83 -12.74 -2.08
CA TYR A 21 15.10 -11.59 -1.55
C TYR A 21 13.65 -12.03 -1.31
N VAL A 22 13.23 -12.12 -0.04
CA VAL A 22 11.82 -12.33 0.31
C VAL A 22 11.07 -11.17 -0.30
N LYS A 23 10.30 -11.50 -1.33
CA LYS A 23 9.84 -10.57 -2.34
C LYS A 23 8.73 -9.70 -1.74
N SER A 24 9.10 -8.62 -1.03
CA SER A 24 8.23 -7.54 -0.53
C SER A 24 6.88 -8.00 0.04
N LEU A 25 6.91 -9.00 0.92
CA LEU A 25 5.74 -9.36 1.72
C LEU A 25 5.63 -8.32 2.85
N TYR A 26 4.53 -7.58 2.90
CA TYR A 26 4.15 -6.77 4.05
C TYR A 26 2.93 -7.38 4.71
N GLN A 27 2.69 -7.08 5.98
CA GLN A 27 1.45 -7.50 6.64
C GLN A 27 0.35 -6.49 6.31
N CYS A 28 -0.85 -6.98 6.03
CA CYS A 28 -2.04 -6.14 5.93
C CYS A 28 -2.22 -5.41 7.26
N ALA A 29 -2.26 -4.07 7.24
CA ALA A 29 -2.43 -3.30 8.46
C ALA A 29 -3.81 -3.53 9.13
N ALA A 30 -4.78 -4.08 8.40
CA ALA A 30 -6.12 -4.33 8.92
C ALA A 30 -6.22 -5.61 9.77
N ASP A 31 -5.50 -6.68 9.41
CA ASP A 31 -5.67 -7.99 10.05
C ASP A 31 -4.39 -8.85 10.13
N GLY A 32 -3.23 -8.30 9.78
CA GLY A 32 -1.95 -8.99 9.85
C GLY A 32 -1.69 -10.01 8.73
N THR A 33 -2.63 -10.23 7.81
CA THR A 33 -2.47 -11.20 6.71
C THR A 33 -1.28 -10.81 5.82
N PRO A 34 -0.42 -11.76 5.40
CA PRO A 34 0.57 -11.49 4.37
C PRO A 34 -0.07 -10.81 3.17
N SER A 35 0.55 -9.76 2.66
CA SER A 35 0.02 -8.94 1.58
C SER A 35 1.14 -8.50 0.67
N LYS A 36 0.82 -8.44 -0.62
CA LYS A 36 1.74 -7.98 -1.64
C LYS A 36 0.95 -7.43 -2.80
N GLY A 37 1.34 -6.25 -3.27
CA GLY A 37 0.81 -5.66 -4.51
C GLY A 37 -0.72 -5.76 -4.60
N MET A 38 -1.44 -5.14 -3.67
CA MET A 38 -2.90 -5.32 -3.54
C MET A 38 -3.70 -4.96 -4.80
N LEU A 39 -3.13 -4.16 -5.69
CA LEU A 39 -3.72 -3.81 -6.99
C LEU A 39 -3.09 -4.54 -8.19
N GLU A 40 -2.01 -5.30 -7.98
CA GLU A 40 -1.39 -6.09 -9.06
C GLU A 40 -2.37 -7.17 -9.52
N ASP A 41 -2.47 -7.38 -10.84
CA ASP A 41 -3.23 -8.52 -11.35
C ASP A 41 -2.52 -9.85 -11.07
N LEU A 42 -3.32 -10.87 -10.82
CA LEU A 42 -2.89 -12.26 -10.79
C LEU A 42 -2.73 -12.82 -12.22
N GLN A 43 -3.41 -12.22 -13.20
CA GLN A 43 -3.34 -12.62 -14.60
C GLN A 43 -2.19 -11.95 -15.37
N ARG A 44 -1.78 -12.59 -16.48
CA ARG A 44 -0.81 -12.06 -17.45
C ARG A 44 -1.36 -12.25 -18.87
N PRO A 45 -1.61 -11.18 -19.64
CA PRO A 45 -1.43 -9.76 -19.28
C PRO A 45 -2.39 -9.30 -18.17
N ALA A 46 -2.05 -8.19 -17.51
CA ALA A 46 -2.90 -7.62 -16.47
C ALA A 46 -4.20 -7.06 -17.09
N ARG A 47 -5.35 -7.40 -16.49
CA ARG A 47 -6.64 -6.81 -16.83
C ARG A 47 -6.64 -5.34 -16.40
N PRO A 48 -7.14 -4.43 -17.26
CA PRO A 48 -7.27 -3.02 -16.91
C PRO A 48 -8.25 -2.83 -15.74
N LEU A 49 -8.08 -1.71 -15.02
CA LEU A 49 -9.02 -1.26 -13.99
C LEU A 49 -9.70 0.00 -14.54
N THR A 50 -10.99 -0.11 -14.84
CA THR A 50 -11.81 0.90 -15.51
C THR A 50 -12.95 1.43 -14.63
N SER A 51 -13.17 0.82 -13.46
CA SER A 51 -14.18 1.24 -12.49
C SER A 51 -13.76 0.97 -11.04
N ASP A 52 -14.37 1.71 -10.10
CA ASP A 52 -14.23 1.48 -8.66
C ASP A 52 -14.58 0.03 -8.27
N GLU A 53 -15.61 -0.57 -8.89
CA GLU A 53 -16.01 -1.95 -8.62
C GLU A 53 -14.93 -2.95 -9.04
N GLU A 54 -14.23 -2.71 -10.17
CA GLU A 54 -13.11 -3.55 -10.60
C GLU A 54 -11.89 -3.41 -9.66
N VAL A 55 -11.63 -2.20 -9.15
CA VAL A 55 -10.58 -1.98 -8.13
C VAL A 55 -10.91 -2.78 -6.88
N ARG A 56 -12.15 -2.69 -6.39
CA ARG A 56 -12.60 -3.37 -5.18
C ARG A 56 -12.59 -4.88 -5.35
N ALA A 57 -13.02 -5.39 -6.51
CA ALA A 57 -12.91 -6.80 -6.85
C ALA A 57 -11.45 -7.26 -6.86
N ARG A 58 -10.53 -6.47 -7.43
CA ARG A 58 -9.10 -6.78 -7.44
C ARG A 58 -8.51 -6.82 -6.03
N LEU A 59 -8.84 -5.84 -5.18
CA LEU A 59 -8.41 -5.81 -3.78
C LEU A 59 -8.90 -7.05 -3.03
N TYR A 60 -10.16 -7.44 -3.23
CA TYR A 60 -10.75 -8.62 -2.61
C TYR A 60 -10.10 -9.92 -3.11
N GLU A 61 -9.91 -10.08 -4.42
CA GLU A 61 -9.19 -11.21 -5.02
C GLU A 61 -7.77 -11.34 -4.44
N ARG A 62 -7.04 -10.23 -4.35
CA ARG A 62 -5.66 -10.22 -3.81
C ARG A 62 -5.62 -10.53 -2.32
N TYR A 63 -6.57 -10.01 -1.55
CA TYR A 63 -6.70 -10.34 -0.13
C TYR A 63 -6.87 -11.85 0.08
N LEU A 64 -7.81 -12.47 -0.65
CA LEU A 64 -8.05 -13.91 -0.58
C LEU A 64 -6.83 -14.71 -1.06
N HIS A 65 -6.22 -14.31 -2.17
CA HIS A 65 -5.03 -14.96 -2.72
C HIS A 65 -3.84 -14.93 -1.75
N ALA A 66 -3.73 -13.86 -0.95
CA ALA A 66 -2.66 -13.72 0.03
C ALA A 66 -2.95 -14.44 1.38
N GLY A 67 -4.07 -15.18 1.46
CA GLY A 67 -4.46 -15.96 2.63
C GLY A 67 -5.41 -15.23 3.58
N GLY A 68 -5.95 -14.09 3.16
CA GLY A 68 -6.89 -13.28 3.94
C GLY A 68 -8.19 -14.03 4.20
N ARG A 69 -8.55 -14.16 5.49
CA ARG A 69 -9.76 -14.87 5.93
C ARG A 69 -10.56 -14.13 6.97
N VAL A 70 -9.89 -13.36 7.84
CA VAL A 70 -10.51 -12.65 8.98
C VAL A 70 -11.61 -11.70 8.50
N LEU A 71 -11.34 -10.97 7.42
CA LEU A 71 -12.26 -9.99 6.87
C LEU A 71 -13.03 -10.51 5.66
N ARG A 72 -13.01 -11.80 5.33
CA ARG A 72 -13.59 -12.32 4.08
C ARG A 72 -15.02 -11.82 3.81
N GLU A 73 -15.91 -11.95 4.79
CA GLU A 73 -17.32 -11.58 4.63
C GLU A 73 -17.57 -10.06 4.79
N LEU A 74 -16.66 -9.36 5.45
CA LEU A 74 -16.80 -7.94 5.78
C LEU A 74 -16.08 -7.03 4.78
N LEU A 75 -14.99 -7.50 4.18
CA LEU A 75 -14.11 -6.71 3.33
C LEU A 75 -14.86 -6.07 2.17
N PRO A 76 -15.75 -6.76 1.43
CA PRO A 76 -16.56 -6.12 0.40
C PRO A 76 -17.39 -4.95 0.92
N LYS A 77 -17.82 -4.96 2.19
CA LYS A 77 -18.60 -3.87 2.80
C LYS A 77 -17.72 -2.76 3.37
N LEU A 78 -16.50 -3.10 3.80
CA LEU A 78 -15.54 -2.17 4.41
C LEU A 78 -14.68 -1.41 3.41
N LEU A 79 -14.49 -1.95 2.20
CA LEU A 79 -13.75 -1.25 1.15
C LEU A 79 -14.44 0.11 0.88
N PRO A 80 -13.69 1.21 0.80
CA PRO A 80 -14.24 2.51 0.45
C PRO A 80 -14.78 2.50 -0.99
N ARG A 81 -15.65 3.47 -1.30
CA ARG A 81 -16.20 3.69 -2.64
C ARG A 81 -15.94 5.14 -3.05
N SER A 82 -15.63 5.34 -4.32
CA SER A 82 -15.58 6.69 -4.90
C SER A 82 -16.31 6.71 -6.24
N ASP A 83 -16.98 7.82 -6.51
CA ASP A 83 -17.54 8.15 -7.84
C ASP A 83 -16.54 8.97 -8.68
N ARG A 84 -15.33 9.20 -8.17
CA ARG A 84 -14.33 10.07 -8.78
C ARG A 84 -12.97 9.42 -8.82
N SER A 85 -12.44 9.32 -10.03
CA SER A 85 -11.07 8.92 -10.24
C SER A 85 -10.12 10.06 -9.90
N VAL A 86 -9.06 9.76 -9.14
CA VAL A 86 -8.03 10.75 -8.77
C VAL A 86 -6.64 10.22 -9.07
N PHE A 87 -5.75 11.13 -9.48
CA PHE A 87 -4.33 10.82 -9.52
C PHE A 87 -3.77 10.87 -8.10
N THR A 88 -3.35 9.72 -7.59
CA THR A 88 -2.79 9.60 -6.24
C THR A 88 -1.29 9.36 -6.30
N HIS A 89 -0.56 9.93 -5.34
CA HIS A 89 0.86 9.64 -5.12
C HIS A 89 1.10 8.17 -4.70
N GLY A 90 0.13 7.58 -4.00
CA GLY A 90 0.17 6.16 -3.58
C GLY A 90 1.10 5.84 -2.39
N ASP A 91 1.93 6.80 -1.95
CA ASP A 91 2.82 6.70 -0.79
C ASP A 91 3.06 8.09 -0.18
N ILE A 92 2.00 8.89 0.01
CA ILE A 92 2.14 10.24 0.54
C ILE A 92 2.39 10.16 2.06
N ALA A 93 3.53 10.68 2.49
CA ALA A 93 3.96 10.67 3.88
C ALA A 93 4.87 11.88 4.14
N PRO A 94 5.06 12.31 5.40
CA PRO A 94 5.87 13.49 5.71
C PRO A 94 7.29 13.45 5.11
N TRP A 95 7.94 12.29 5.11
CA TRP A 95 9.28 12.11 4.53
C TRP A 95 9.33 12.18 2.99
N ASN A 96 8.18 12.11 2.32
CA ASN A 96 8.05 12.27 0.87
C ASN A 96 7.65 13.71 0.49
N VAL A 97 7.53 14.63 1.44
CA VAL A 97 7.22 16.05 1.21
C VAL A 97 8.42 16.89 1.62
N MET A 98 9.01 17.61 0.67
CA MET A 98 10.09 18.54 0.96
C MET A 98 9.52 19.90 1.37
N VAL A 99 10.11 20.49 2.41
CA VAL A 99 9.77 21.82 2.89
C VAL A 99 11.03 22.68 3.02
N ASP A 100 10.91 23.97 2.73
CA ASP A 100 11.97 24.94 2.98
C ASP A 100 11.98 25.46 4.43
N ASP A 101 12.89 26.38 4.73
CA ASP A 101 13.05 27.02 6.04
C ASP A 101 11.86 27.91 6.44
N GLN A 102 10.99 28.27 5.49
CA GLN A 102 9.76 29.02 5.70
C GLN A 102 8.52 28.11 5.84
N ASN A 103 8.71 26.79 5.92
CA ASN A 103 7.66 25.76 5.94
C ASN A 103 6.81 25.70 4.66
N LYS A 104 7.35 26.15 3.52
CA LYS A 104 6.68 26.01 2.23
C LYS A 104 7.06 24.69 1.58
N ILE A 105 6.07 23.98 1.06
CA ILE A 105 6.29 22.76 0.27
C ILE A 105 7.02 23.15 -1.02
N THR A 106 8.21 22.59 -1.25
CA THR A 106 8.99 22.82 -2.48
C THR A 106 8.77 21.70 -3.48
N ASP A 107 8.74 20.45 -3.00
CA ASP A 107 8.73 19.26 -3.85
C ASP A 107 8.05 18.07 -3.17
N ILE A 108 7.67 17.08 -4.00
CA ILE A 108 7.18 15.77 -3.56
C ILE A 108 8.09 14.70 -4.15
N LEU A 109 8.54 13.76 -3.30
CA LEU A 109 9.41 12.64 -3.64
C LEU A 109 8.64 11.31 -3.56
N GLY A 110 9.22 10.23 -4.09
CA GLY A 110 8.67 8.89 -3.85
C GLY A 110 7.58 8.43 -4.83
N TRP A 111 7.56 8.97 -6.05
CA TRP A 111 6.54 8.72 -7.09
C TRP A 111 6.38 7.28 -7.59
N LYS A 112 7.18 6.31 -7.13
CA LYS A 112 7.16 4.90 -7.57
C LYS A 112 5.78 4.23 -7.53
N PHE A 113 4.87 4.73 -6.70
CA PHE A 113 3.54 4.17 -6.51
C PHE A 113 2.42 5.10 -7.01
N CYS A 114 2.76 6.14 -7.79
CA CYS A 114 1.74 7.01 -8.33
C CYS A 114 0.88 6.28 -9.36
N ARG A 115 -0.42 6.61 -9.40
CA ARG A 115 -1.38 6.02 -10.34
C ARG A 115 -2.66 6.83 -10.38
N LEU A 116 -3.37 6.75 -11.49
CA LEU A 116 -4.80 7.04 -11.51
C LEU A 116 -5.52 5.88 -10.82
N VAL A 117 -6.32 6.17 -9.80
CA VAL A 117 -7.23 5.19 -9.19
C VAL A 117 -8.63 5.54 -9.68
N PRO A 118 -9.32 4.63 -10.38
CA PRO A 118 -10.64 4.89 -10.94
C PRO A 118 -11.72 4.99 -9.87
#